data_AF-A0A2D5ABQ3-F1
#
_entry.id   AF-A0A2D5ABQ3-F1
#
_cell.length_a   1.000
_cell.length_b   1.000
_cell.length_c   1.000
_cell.angle_alpha   90.00
_cell.angle_beta   90.00
_cell.angle_gamma   90.00
#
_symmetry.space_group_name_H-M   'P 1'
#
loop_
_entity.id
_entity.type
_entity.pdbx_description
1 polymer ?
#
loop_
_entity_poly.entity_id
_entity_poly.type
_entity_poly.pdbx_seq_one_letter_code
_entity_poly.pdbx_strand_id
1 'polypeptide(L)'
;MERRRMSKERNRAVVIGGGLAGLSAAVELRTRGLDVTIIDRNHHLGGKMNILEESGFTFDMGPTILTMPQVIRGIIERTGRTVSDYVDIVDLDPQWRCMYEDGTVIDLRGDVDVMATALDRQYPGQGVGDGWKSFINYS
;
A
#
# COMPACT_ATOMS: atom_id res chain seq x y z
N MET A 1 55.33 12.17 6.80
CA MET A 1 54.23 12.56 5.90
C MET A 1 53.11 11.56 6.06
N GLU A 2 52.18 11.85 6.97
CA GLU A 2 51.05 10.98 7.25
C GLU A 2 49.90 11.39 6.31
N ARG A 3 49.59 10.53 5.34
CA ARG A 3 48.45 10.75 4.44
C ARG A 3 47.18 10.62 5.25
N ARG A 4 46.60 11.76 5.65
CA ARG A 4 45.25 11.86 6.20
C ARG A 4 44.31 11.19 5.19
N ARG A 5 43.82 9.99 5.52
CA ARG A 5 42.81 9.28 4.73
C ARG A 5 41.55 10.13 4.75
N MET A 6 41.36 10.94 3.71
CA MET A 6 40.12 11.68 3.49
C MET A 6 39.00 10.64 3.43
N SER A 7 38.14 10.60 4.46
CA SER A 7 36.92 9.82 4.37
C SER A 7 36.15 10.36 3.18
N LYS A 8 35.82 9.50 2.21
CA LYS A 8 34.93 9.85 1.10
C LYS A 8 33.71 10.54 1.69
N GLU A 9 33.54 11.83 1.45
CA GLU A 9 32.40 12.58 1.97
C GLU A 9 31.15 11.83 1.50
N ARG A 10 30.39 11.26 2.44
CA ARG A 10 29.10 10.66 2.10
C ARG A 10 28.20 11.84 1.75
N ASN A 11 27.75 11.88 0.49
CA ASN A 11 26.76 12.84 0.05
C ASN A 11 25.58 12.78 1.03
N ARG A 12 25.25 13.91 1.63
CA ARG A 12 24.17 14.04 2.62
C ARG A 12 22.88 14.45 1.92
N ALA A 13 21.77 13.90 2.37
CA ALA A 13 20.44 14.30 1.94
C ALA A 13 19.55 14.57 3.16
N VAL A 14 18.71 15.59 3.07
CA VAL A 14 17.68 15.90 4.07
C VAL A 14 16.32 15.70 3.42
N VAL A 15 15.49 14.85 4.02
CA VAL A 15 14.10 14.63 3.62
C VAL A 15 13.19 15.34 4.63
N ILE A 16 12.39 16.29 4.16
CA ILE A 16 11.44 17.01 5.01
C ILE A 16 10.06 16.38 4.85
N GLY A 17 9.55 15.80 5.93
CA GLY A 17 8.34 15.00 5.98
C GLY A 17 8.63 13.49 6.00
N GLY A 18 8.21 12.83 7.07
CA GLY A 18 8.32 11.40 7.34
C GLY A 18 7.07 10.60 6.97
N GLY A 19 6.24 11.09 6.04
CA GLY A 19 5.16 10.31 5.44
C GLY A 19 5.66 9.26 4.44
N LEU A 20 4.74 8.45 3.89
CA LEU A 20 5.07 7.37 2.93
C LEU A 20 6.03 7.78 1.80
N ALA A 21 5.79 8.94 1.18
CA ALA A 21 6.64 9.44 0.10
C ALA A 21 8.05 9.81 0.59
N GLY A 22 8.15 10.47 1.75
CA GLY A 22 9.42 10.85 2.35
C GLY A 22 10.22 9.63 2.83
N LEU A 23 9.56 8.66 3.46
CA LEU A 23 10.17 7.40 3.85
C LEU A 23 10.67 6.62 2.63
N SER A 24 9.87 6.52 1.58
CA SER A 24 10.27 5.89 0.32
C SER A 24 11.50 6.58 -0.28
N ALA A 25 11.51 7.92 -0.34
CA ALA A 25 12.66 8.68 -0.82
C ALA A 25 13.91 8.47 0.04
N ALA A 26 13.75 8.43 1.37
CA ALA A 26 14.86 8.19 2.29
C ALA A 26 15.47 6.80 2.09
N VAL A 27 14.64 5.77 1.92
CA VAL A 27 15.07 4.40 1.63
C VAL A 27 15.86 4.34 0.31
N GLU A 28 15.34 4.94 -0.75
CA GLU A 28 16.01 5.00 -2.06
C GLU A 28 17.37 5.69 -1.98
N LEU A 29 17.43 6.87 -1.35
CA LEU A 29 18.66 7.64 -1.19
C LEU A 29 19.69 6.87 -0.34
N ARG A 30 19.23 6.24 0.74
CA ARG A 30 20.09 5.46 1.63
C ARG A 30 20.66 4.22 0.95
N THR A 31 19.87 3.56 0.11
CA THR A 31 20.27 2.40 -0.70
C THR A 31 21.35 2.79 -1.71
N ARG A 32 21.33 4.04 -2.20
CA ARG A 32 22.38 4.61 -3.09
C ARG A 32 23.63 5.08 -2.33
N GLY A 33 23.71 4.87 -1.03
CA GLY A 33 24.89 5.16 -0.21
C GLY A 33 24.97 6.58 0.34
N LEU A 34 23.89 7.37 0.25
CA LEU A 34 23.82 8.68 0.87
C LEU A 34 23.59 8.56 2.39
N ASP A 35 24.04 9.59 3.11
CA ASP A 35 23.73 9.78 4.52
C ASP A 35 22.44 10.62 4.63
N VAL A 36 21.36 10.04 5.15
CA VAL A 36 20.01 10.60 5.04
C VAL A 36 19.50 11.02 6.42
N THR A 37 19.09 12.27 6.56
CA THR A 37 18.36 12.79 7.71
C THR A 37 16.91 13.03 7.33
N ILE A 38 15.97 12.49 8.13
CA ILE A 38 14.54 12.77 7.98
C ILE A 38 14.15 13.79 9.06
N ILE A 39 13.42 14.82 8.66
CA ILE A 39 12.87 15.83 9.58
C ILE A 39 11.35 15.79 9.44
N ASP A 40 10.65 15.41 10.50
CA ASP A 40 9.20 15.51 10.59
C ASP A 40 8.82 16.49 11.71
N ARG A 41 7.66 17.13 11.59
CA ARG A 41 7.10 17.99 12.65
C ARG A 41 6.46 17.14 13.75
N ASN A 42 5.96 15.96 13.40
CA ASN A 42 5.31 15.05 14.32
C ASN A 42 6.35 14.31 15.17
N HIS A 43 5.91 13.81 16.33
CA HIS A 43 6.72 12.97 17.21
C HIS A 43 6.86 11.53 16.69
N HIS A 44 6.20 11.20 15.57
CA HIS A 44 6.20 9.90 14.92
C HIS A 44 6.32 10.06 13.40
N LEU A 45 6.69 8.98 12.72
CA LEU A 45 6.71 8.88 11.26
C LEU A 45 5.37 8.31 10.76
N GLY A 46 5.16 8.30 9.44
CA GLY A 46 3.95 7.79 8.78
C GLY A 46 3.08 8.89 8.16
N GLY A 47 3.20 10.12 8.65
CA GLY A 47 2.45 11.27 8.13
C GLY A 47 0.95 11.05 8.25
N LYS A 48 0.25 10.87 7.11
CA LYS A 48 -1.19 10.56 7.09
C LYS A 48 -1.51 9.14 7.54
N MET A 49 -0.56 8.20 7.45
CA MET A 49 -0.71 6.89 8.07
C MET A 49 -0.45 7.08 9.57
N ASN A 50 -1.53 7.27 10.31
CA ASN A 50 -1.47 7.52 11.74
C ASN A 50 -2.43 6.57 12.45
N ILE A 51 -2.13 6.29 13.70
CA ILE A 51 -2.88 5.35 14.54
C ILE A 51 -3.37 6.10 15.77
N LEU A 52 -4.64 5.88 16.13
CA LEU A 52 -5.19 6.26 17.42
C LEU A 52 -5.40 4.98 18.24
N GLU A 53 -4.82 4.92 19.43
CA GLU A 53 -5.07 3.84 20.38
C GLU A 53 -5.89 4.38 21.54
N GLU A 54 -7.09 3.83 21.74
CA GLU A 54 -8.00 4.29 22.79
C GLU A 54 -8.81 3.13 23.35
N SER A 55 -8.85 3.03 24.69
CA SER A 55 -9.64 2.02 25.41
C SER A 55 -9.42 0.56 24.97
N GLY A 56 -8.19 0.23 24.55
CA GLY A 56 -7.83 -1.12 24.07
C GLY A 56 -8.15 -1.38 22.60
N PHE A 57 -8.60 -0.37 21.86
CA PHE A 57 -8.83 -0.42 20.42
C PHE A 57 -7.77 0.38 19.67
N THR A 58 -7.50 -0.04 18.44
CA THR A 58 -6.58 0.63 17.51
C THR A 58 -7.37 1.07 16.29
N PHE A 59 -7.27 2.36 15.94
CA PHE A 59 -7.96 2.96 14.82
C PHE A 59 -6.94 3.52 13.83
N ASP A 60 -7.00 3.05 12.59
CA ASP A 60 -6.28 3.67 11.49
C ASP A 60 -6.93 5.01 11.14
N MET A 61 -6.17 6.09 11.30
CA MET A 61 -6.60 7.46 11.02
C MET A 61 -6.20 7.90 9.61
N GLY A 62 -5.72 6.97 8.81
CA GLY A 62 -5.16 7.17 7.48
C GLY A 62 -5.78 6.28 6.41
N PRO A 63 -5.12 6.15 5.25
CA PRO A 63 -5.55 5.21 4.23
C PRO A 63 -5.36 3.76 4.71
N THR A 64 -6.39 2.93 4.55
CA THR A 64 -6.42 1.53 5.02
C THR A 64 -6.36 0.50 3.89
N ILE A 65 -6.53 0.93 2.63
CA ILE A 65 -6.56 0.04 1.47
C ILE A 65 -5.26 0.15 0.68
N LEU A 66 -4.63 -0.99 0.44
CA LEU A 66 -3.45 -1.12 -0.39
C LEU A 66 -3.81 -1.78 -1.73
N THR A 67 -4.04 -0.97 -2.76
CA THR A 67 -4.43 -1.47 -4.10
C THR A 67 -3.25 -1.97 -4.94
N MET A 68 -2.03 -1.54 -4.63
CA MET A 68 -0.82 -1.86 -5.39
C MET A 68 0.32 -2.32 -4.46
N PRO A 69 0.21 -3.50 -3.83
CA PRO A 69 1.21 -3.99 -2.89
C PRO A 69 2.61 -4.13 -3.51
N GLN A 70 2.71 -4.31 -4.82
CA GLN A 70 3.96 -4.38 -5.57
C GLN A 70 4.84 -3.12 -5.45
N VAL A 71 4.25 -1.95 -5.19
CA VAL A 71 5.02 -0.70 -5.03
C VAL A 71 5.86 -0.75 -3.76
N ILE A 72 5.24 -1.14 -2.65
CA ILE A 72 5.92 -1.29 -1.35
C ILE A 72 6.92 -2.45 -1.44
N ARG A 73 6.53 -3.58 -2.07
CA ARG A 73 7.43 -4.72 -2.33
C ARG A 73 8.70 -4.28 -3.05
N GLY A 74 8.56 -3.60 -4.18
CA GLY A 74 9.72 -3.16 -4.95
C GLY A 74 10.66 -2.22 -4.19
N ILE A 75 10.14 -1.32 -3.36
CA ILE A 75 10.97 -0.41 -2.54
C ILE A 75 11.78 -1.20 -1.51
N ILE A 76 11.14 -2.13 -0.79
CA ILE A 76 11.80 -2.93 0.25
C ILE A 76 12.81 -3.90 -0.37
N GLU A 77 12.45 -4.59 -1.46
CA GLU A 77 13.30 -5.55 -2.15
C GLU A 77 14.60 -4.94 -2.66
N ARG A 78 14.58 -3.68 -3.12
CA ARG A 78 15.79 -2.95 -3.53
C ARG A 78 16.82 -2.75 -2.40
N THR A 79 16.39 -2.85 -1.14
CA THR A 79 17.29 -2.81 0.02
C THR A 79 17.94 -4.17 0.34
N GLY A 80 17.56 -5.23 -0.38
CA GLY A 80 17.95 -6.62 -0.09
C GLY A 80 17.13 -7.27 1.04
N ARG A 81 15.96 -6.71 1.35
CA ARG A 81 15.03 -7.20 2.38
C ARG A 81 13.74 -7.71 1.75
N THR A 82 12.92 -8.40 2.52
CA THR A 82 11.58 -8.83 2.07
C THR A 82 10.50 -8.05 2.80
N VAL A 83 9.33 -7.87 2.17
CA VAL A 83 8.21 -7.16 2.80
C VAL A 83 7.75 -7.84 4.09
N SER A 84 7.76 -9.16 4.12
CA SER A 84 7.45 -9.98 5.29
C SER A 84 8.40 -9.76 6.47
N ASP A 85 9.56 -9.10 6.27
CA ASP A 85 10.42 -8.67 7.39
C ASP A 85 9.80 -7.52 8.20
N TYR A 86 8.81 -6.82 7.63
CA TYR A 86 8.27 -5.57 8.18
C TYR A 86 6.75 -5.56 8.34
N VAL A 87 6.01 -6.07 7.35
CA VAL A 87 4.55 -6.00 7.32
C VAL A 87 3.95 -7.28 6.74
N ASP A 88 2.82 -7.70 7.31
CA ASP A 88 1.97 -8.73 6.73
C ASP A 88 0.95 -8.06 5.79
N ILE A 89 0.86 -8.55 4.55
CA ILE A 89 -0.10 -8.05 3.56
C ILE A 89 -1.16 -9.12 3.40
N VAL A 90 -2.35 -8.83 3.91
CA VAL A 90 -3.52 -9.70 3.82
C VAL A 90 -4.35 -9.31 2.61
N ASP A 91 -4.59 -10.27 1.72
CA ASP A 91 -5.54 -10.11 0.62
C ASP A 91 -6.97 -10.29 1.15
N LEU A 92 -7.87 -9.38 0.78
CA LEU A 92 -9.25 -9.36 1.26
C LEU A 92 -10.18 -9.90 0.17
N ASP A 93 -10.93 -10.95 0.51
CA ASP A 93 -11.95 -11.53 -0.36
C ASP A 93 -13.28 -11.75 0.41
N PRO A 94 -14.34 -10.97 0.12
CA PRO A 94 -14.44 -9.96 -0.93
C PRO A 94 -13.58 -8.73 -0.64
N GLN A 95 -13.15 -8.04 -1.71
CA GLN A 95 -12.41 -6.78 -1.60
C GLN A 95 -13.29 -5.68 -0.99
N TRP A 96 -14.58 -5.72 -1.31
CA TRP A 96 -15.57 -4.78 -0.82
C TRP A 96 -16.97 -5.39 -0.85
N ARG A 97 -17.82 -5.05 0.12
CA ARG A 97 -19.25 -5.42 0.13
C ARG A 97 -20.11 -4.18 0.02
N CYS A 98 -20.82 -4.03 -1.09
CA CYS A 98 -21.83 -3.00 -1.27
C CYS A 98 -23.18 -3.49 -0.74
N MET A 99 -23.80 -2.72 0.14
CA MET A 99 -25.14 -3.00 0.69
C MET A 99 -26.05 -1.85 0.30
N TYR A 100 -27.16 -2.16 -0.37
CA TYR A 100 -28.12 -1.18 -0.86
C TYR A 100 -29.43 -1.22 -0.04
N GLU A 101 -30.19 -0.13 -0.08
CA GLU A 101 -31.42 0.05 0.72
C GLU A 101 -32.53 -0.96 0.38
N ASP A 102 -32.55 -1.46 -0.85
CA ASP A 102 -33.48 -2.50 -1.30
C ASP A 102 -33.11 -3.91 -0.82
N GLY A 103 -32.03 -4.04 -0.03
CA GLY A 103 -31.50 -5.31 0.45
C GLY A 103 -30.53 -5.99 -0.51
N THR A 104 -30.24 -5.40 -1.67
CA THR A 104 -29.23 -5.92 -2.59
C THR A 104 -27.86 -5.89 -1.92
N VAL A 105 -27.12 -7.00 -2.02
CA VAL A 105 -25.74 -7.10 -1.56
C VAL A 105 -24.87 -7.55 -2.71
N ILE A 106 -23.84 -6.77 -3.02
CA ILE A 106 -22.85 -7.09 -4.05
C ILE A 106 -21.48 -7.20 -3.37
N ASP A 107 -20.92 -8.42 -3.40
CA ASP A 107 -19.56 -8.69 -3.01
C ASP A 107 -18.64 -8.47 -4.22
N LEU A 108 -17.79 -7.44 -4.17
CA LEU A 108 -16.76 -7.18 -5.17
C LEU A 108 -15.61 -8.16 -4.97
N ARG A 109 -15.38 -9.00 -5.97
CA ARG A 109 -14.36 -10.06 -5.99
C ARG A 109 -13.28 -9.68 -7.00
N GLY A 110 -12.02 -9.98 -6.67
CA GLY A 110 -10.90 -9.69 -7.57
C GLY A 110 -10.82 -10.62 -8.78
N ASP A 111 -11.30 -11.86 -8.64
CA ASP A 111 -11.34 -12.84 -9.74
C ASP A 111 -12.54 -12.56 -10.67
N VAL A 112 -12.25 -12.39 -11.96
CA VAL A 112 -13.22 -12.00 -12.99
C VAL A 112 -14.32 -13.05 -13.17
N ASP A 113 -13.97 -14.34 -13.14
CA ASP A 113 -14.92 -15.43 -13.34
C ASP A 113 -15.79 -15.66 -12.10
N VAL A 114 -15.21 -15.55 -10.90
CA VAL A 114 -15.95 -15.58 -9.63
C VAL A 114 -16.92 -14.41 -9.56
N MET A 115 -16.48 -13.20 -9.93
CA MET A 115 -17.35 -12.02 -9.97
C MET A 115 -18.50 -12.20 -10.96
N ALA A 116 -18.21 -12.68 -12.18
CA ALA A 116 -19.24 -12.95 -13.19
C ALA A 116 -20.29 -13.95 -12.69
N THR A 117 -19.83 -15.04 -12.07
CA THR A 117 -20.72 -16.08 -11.51
C THR A 117 -21.58 -15.53 -10.38
N ALA A 118 -21.02 -14.68 -9.52
CA ALA A 118 -21.76 -14.02 -8.45
C ALA A 118 -22.83 -13.06 -9.00
N LEU A 119 -22.52 -12.32 -10.07
CA LEU A 119 -23.46 -11.43 -10.74
C LEU A 119 -24.62 -12.19 -11.38
N ASP A 120 -24.37 -13.30 -12.09
CA ASP A 120 -25.44 -14.11 -12.68
C ASP A 120 -26.32 -14.76 -11.62
N ARG A 121 -25.75 -15.13 -10.47
CA ARG A 121 -26.53 -15.60 -9.32
C ARG A 121 -27.41 -14.50 -8.74
N GLN A 122 -26.91 -13.28 -8.66
CA GLN A 122 -27.65 -12.13 -8.13
C GLN A 122 -28.75 -11.65 -9.09
N TYR A 123 -28.51 -11.76 -10.40
CA TYR A 123 -29.43 -11.30 -11.45
C TYR A 123 -29.73 -12.43 -12.46
N PRO A 124 -30.50 -13.46 -12.06
CA PRO A 124 -30.75 -14.63 -12.89
C PRO A 124 -31.40 -14.28 -14.23
N GLY A 125 -30.90 -14.87 -15.31
CA GLY A 125 -31.48 -14.75 -16.66
C GLY A 125 -31.17 -13.43 -17.38
N GLN A 126 -30.36 -12.55 -16.79
CA GLN A 126 -30.01 -11.25 -17.37
C GLN A 126 -28.66 -11.23 -18.10
N GLY A 127 -27.85 -12.30 -17.99
CA GLY A 127 -26.53 -12.40 -18.64
C GLY A 127 -25.54 -11.34 -18.13
N VAL A 128 -25.63 -10.96 -16.86
CA VAL A 128 -24.82 -9.89 -16.28
C VAL A 128 -23.36 -10.30 -16.17
N GLY A 129 -23.08 -11.59 -15.91
CA GLY A 129 -21.73 -12.12 -15.86
C GLY A 129 -20.99 -11.97 -17.19
N ASP A 130 -21.65 -12.27 -18.31
CA ASP A 130 -21.10 -12.09 -19.65
C ASP A 130 -20.86 -10.60 -19.95
N GLY A 131 -21.82 -9.74 -19.61
CA GLY A 131 -21.69 -8.29 -19.74
C GLY A 131 -20.50 -7.73 -18.96
N TRP A 132 -20.30 -8.21 -17.73
CA TRP A 132 -19.14 -7.87 -16.89
C TRP A 132 -17.82 -8.28 -17.55
N LYS A 133 -17.71 -9.52 -18.05
CA LYS A 133 -16.50 -9.99 -18.74
C LYS A 133 -16.20 -9.16 -19.99
N SER A 134 -17.23 -8.83 -20.78
CA SER A 134 -17.08 -7.94 -21.93
C SER A 134 -16.61 -6.54 -21.53
N PHE A 135 -17.11 -5.98 -20.44
CA PHE A 135 -16.68 -4.68 -19.93
C PHE A 135 -15.21 -4.69 -19.51
N ILE A 136 -14.78 -5.68 -18.73
CA ILE A 136 -13.39 -5.81 -18.29
C ILE A 136 -12.42 -6.00 -19.46
N ASN A 137 -12.81 -6.75 -20.50
CA ASN A 137 -11.97 -6.94 -21.69
C ASN A 137 -11.89 -5.71 -22.60
N TYR A 138 -12.80 -4.74 -22.44
CA TYR A 138 -12.79 -3.50 -23.20
C TYR A 138 -11.82 -2.46 -22.62
N SER A 139 -11.64 -2.46 -21.30
CA SER A 139 -10.75 -1.55 -20.55
C SER A 139 -9.31 -2.03 -20.52
#